data_AF-A0A7D6ZZL1-F1
#
_entry.id   AF-A0A7D6ZZL1-F1
#
_cell.length_a   1.000
_cell.length_b   1.000
_cell.length_c   1.000
_cell.angle_alpha   90.00
_cell.angle_beta   90.00
_cell.angle_gamma   90.00
#
_symmetry.space_group_name_H-M   'P 1'
#
loop_
_entity.id
_entity.type
_entity.pdbx_description
1 polymer ?
#
loop_
_entity_poly.entity_id
_entity_poly.type
_entity_poly.pdbx_seq_one_letter_code
_entity_poly.pdbx_strand_id
1 'polypeptide(L)'
;MSVQNIVNINESNLQQTLELSMTTPVLFYFWSERSQHCQQLTPVLESLVAQYNGQFILAKLDCDAEQMIASQFGLRAIPTVYLFQNGQPVDGFQGPQPEEVIRALLEKVLPSEEELKARQAIEFIEAGNHADALPLLKEAWQMSNQSSEIGLLLAETQIALNRSDDAEAVLKTIPLQDQDTRYQGLVAQIELLKQAADTPEIQLLQQQVADNPQDAALATQLAIQLHQVGRNEEALELLFSHLRKDLAAADGQARKTFQEILAALGTGDALASKYRRQLYALLY
;
A
#
# COMPACT_ATOMS: atom_id res chain seq x y z
N MET A 1 -10.41 27.08 -15.63
CA MET A 1 -10.27 26.03 -14.60
C MET A 1 -9.03 26.38 -13.82
N SER A 2 -9.17 26.79 -12.57
CA SER A 2 -8.03 26.99 -11.68
C SER A 2 -7.27 25.67 -11.59
N VAL A 3 -6.07 25.64 -12.13
CA VAL A 3 -5.18 24.48 -12.06
C VAL A 3 -4.88 24.28 -10.57
N GLN A 4 -5.46 23.24 -9.97
CA GLN A 4 -5.15 22.86 -8.60
C GLN A 4 -3.62 22.79 -8.48
N ASN A 5 -3.06 23.46 -7.46
CA ASN A 5 -1.63 23.49 -7.12
C ASN A 5 -0.73 24.49 -7.88
N ILE A 6 -1.31 25.48 -8.57
CA ILE A 6 -0.56 26.69 -9.00
C ILE A 6 -1.04 27.89 -8.18
N VAL A 7 -0.09 28.61 -7.57
CA VAL A 7 -0.37 29.82 -6.78
C VAL A 7 0.47 30.97 -7.33
N ASN A 8 -0.17 32.09 -7.67
CA ASN A 8 0.54 33.32 -7.98
C ASN A 8 0.86 34.04 -6.66
N ILE A 9 2.14 34.23 -6.39
CA ILE A 9 2.63 34.81 -5.14
C ILE A 9 2.48 36.32 -5.16
N ASN A 10 2.04 36.85 -4.02
CA ASN A 10 2.02 38.27 -3.69
C ASN A 10 2.25 38.45 -2.17
N GLU A 11 2.24 39.69 -1.69
CA GLU A 11 2.53 40.00 -0.28
C GLU A 11 1.58 39.31 0.70
N SER A 12 0.32 39.09 0.30
CA SER A 12 -0.71 38.53 1.18
C SER A 12 -0.62 37.02 1.38
N ASN A 13 -0.02 36.29 0.43
CA ASN A 13 -0.02 34.82 0.44
C ASN A 13 1.38 34.19 0.50
N LEU A 14 2.46 34.98 0.44
CA LEU A 14 3.83 34.50 0.49
C LEU A 14 4.10 33.67 1.75
N GLN A 15 3.78 34.23 2.92
CA GLN A 15 4.04 33.56 4.20
C GLN A 15 3.26 32.25 4.32
N GLN A 16 1.97 32.28 3.97
CA GLN A 16 1.14 31.06 3.96
C GLN A 16 1.71 30.00 3.02
N THR A 17 2.20 30.40 1.84
CA THR A 17 2.79 29.46 0.88
C THR A 17 4.11 28.87 1.37
N LEU A 18 4.93 29.66 2.06
CA LEU A 18 6.12 29.17 2.74
C LEU A 18 5.77 28.18 3.86
N GLU A 19 4.72 28.44 4.64
CA GLU A 19 4.25 27.52 5.68
C GLU A 19 3.74 26.20 5.09
N LEU A 20 3.07 26.21 3.93
CA LEU A 20 2.67 24.99 3.21
C LEU A 20 3.85 24.10 2.83
N SER A 21 5.05 24.67 2.66
CA SER A 21 6.26 23.89 2.37
C SER A 21 6.68 22.93 3.50
N MET A 22 6.10 23.08 4.70
CA MET A 22 6.29 22.14 5.82
C MET A 22 5.63 20.78 5.58
N THR A 23 4.59 20.72 4.74
CA THR A 23 3.83 19.48 4.47
C THR A 23 3.94 19.05 3.00
N THR A 24 3.98 20.01 2.08
CA THR A 24 3.97 19.77 0.64
C THR A 24 5.10 20.55 -0.01
N PRO A 25 6.02 19.92 -0.77
CA PRO A 25 7.09 20.65 -1.45
C PRO A 25 6.55 21.81 -2.31
N VAL A 26 7.19 22.97 -2.23
CA VAL A 26 6.80 24.17 -2.98
C VAL A 26 7.92 24.55 -3.95
N LEU A 27 7.60 24.57 -5.24
CA LEU A 27 8.48 25.01 -6.29
C LEU A 27 8.22 26.48 -6.59
N PHE A 28 9.06 27.37 -6.04
CA PHE A 28 9.02 28.79 -6.35
C PHE A 28 9.63 29.04 -7.73
N TYR A 29 8.85 29.65 -8.61
CA TYR A 29 9.24 30.03 -9.96
C TYR A 29 9.22 31.55 -10.10
N PHE A 30 10.41 32.14 -10.16
CA PHE A 30 10.61 33.57 -10.32
C PHE A 30 10.70 33.89 -11.81
N TRP A 31 9.71 34.62 -12.32
CA TRP A 31 9.50 34.79 -13.75
C TRP A 31 9.18 36.24 -14.13
N SER A 32 9.24 36.54 -15.43
CA SER A 32 8.86 37.83 -16.02
C SER A 32 8.32 37.61 -17.43
N GLU A 33 7.26 38.34 -17.81
CA GLU A 33 6.69 38.30 -19.16
C GLU A 33 7.68 38.72 -20.25
N ARG A 34 8.69 39.53 -19.88
CA ARG A 34 9.71 40.08 -20.79
C ARG A 34 10.81 39.08 -21.12
N SER A 35 10.90 37.97 -20.40
CA SER A 35 11.96 36.97 -20.57
C SER A 35 11.53 35.86 -21.53
N GLN A 36 12.24 35.73 -22.66
CA GLN A 36 12.00 34.65 -23.63
C GLN A 36 12.21 33.26 -23.00
N HIS A 37 13.14 33.12 -22.06
CA HIS A 37 13.37 31.86 -21.35
C HIS A 37 12.18 31.48 -20.46
N CYS A 38 11.48 32.46 -19.88
CA CYS A 38 10.26 32.19 -19.10
C CYS A 38 9.12 31.68 -19.99
N GLN A 39 9.01 32.18 -21.24
CA GLN A 39 8.00 31.72 -22.18
C GLN A 39 8.15 30.24 -22.54
N GLN A 40 9.39 29.72 -22.54
CA GLN A 40 9.67 28.30 -22.76
C GLN A 40 9.45 27.46 -21.49
N LEU A 41 9.83 27.97 -20.32
CA LEU A 41 9.82 27.21 -19.07
C LEU A 41 8.43 27.13 -18.41
N THR A 42 7.64 28.21 -18.48
CA THR A 42 6.28 28.25 -17.90
C THR A 42 5.40 27.08 -18.32
N PRO A 43 5.21 26.75 -19.62
CA PRO A 43 4.33 25.64 -20.00
C PRO A 43 4.84 24.27 -19.52
N VAL A 44 6.17 24.08 -19.41
CA VAL A 44 6.76 22.85 -18.88
C VAL A 44 6.41 22.69 -17.40
N LEU A 45 6.61 23.74 -16.59
CA LEU A 45 6.28 23.73 -15.16
C LEU A 45 4.79 23.51 -14.92
N GLU A 46 3.92 24.19 -15.67
CA GLU A 46 2.47 24.03 -15.55
C GLU A 46 2.00 22.62 -15.95
N SER A 47 2.63 22.02 -16.98
CA SER A 47 2.36 20.64 -17.35
C SER A 47 2.77 19.66 -16.26
N LEU A 48 3.94 19.84 -15.65
CA LEU A 48 4.40 18.99 -14.55
C LEU A 48 3.46 19.07 -13.35
N VAL A 49 2.96 20.26 -12.99
CA VAL A 49 1.96 20.39 -11.91
C VAL A 49 0.72 19.55 -12.17
N ALA A 50 0.21 19.56 -13.41
CA ALA A 50 -0.94 18.75 -13.79
C ALA A 50 -0.65 17.24 -13.71
N GLN A 51 0.57 16.82 -14.07
CA GLN A 51 0.96 15.40 -14.05
C GLN A 51 1.18 14.86 -12.64
N TYR A 52 1.81 15.63 -11.76
CA TYR A 52 2.10 15.24 -10.38
C TYR A 52 0.91 15.45 -9.42
N ASN A 53 -0.20 16.02 -9.91
CA ASN A 53 -1.52 16.03 -9.27
C ASN A 53 -1.51 16.28 -7.75
N GLY A 54 -0.83 17.36 -7.32
CA GLY A 54 -0.80 17.79 -5.92
C GLY A 54 0.36 17.28 -5.07
N GLN A 55 1.29 16.51 -5.64
CA GLN A 55 2.52 16.14 -4.94
C GLN A 55 3.45 17.34 -4.68
N PHE A 56 3.33 18.43 -5.44
CA PHE A 56 3.99 19.71 -5.16
C PHE A 56 3.12 20.90 -5.58
N ILE A 57 3.45 22.09 -5.06
CA ILE A 57 2.81 23.36 -5.40
C ILE A 57 3.76 24.19 -6.26
N LEU A 58 3.30 24.72 -7.39
CA LEU A 58 4.05 25.71 -8.17
C LEU A 58 3.67 27.13 -7.71
N ALA A 59 4.60 27.79 -7.04
CA ALA A 59 4.48 29.16 -6.57
C ALA A 59 5.11 30.12 -7.59
N LYS A 60 4.28 30.72 -8.45
CA LYS A 60 4.74 31.65 -9.50
C LYS A 60 4.86 33.06 -8.92
N LEU A 61 6.06 33.62 -8.94
CA LEU A 61 6.32 35.00 -8.54
C LEU A 61 6.71 35.84 -9.76
N ASP A 62 5.84 36.78 -10.13
CA ASP A 62 6.11 37.75 -11.18
C ASP A 62 7.06 38.83 -10.64
N CYS A 63 8.30 38.83 -11.14
CA CYS A 63 9.34 39.75 -10.67
C CYS A 63 9.13 41.20 -11.16
N ASP A 64 8.32 41.42 -12.20
CA ASP A 64 7.98 42.77 -12.66
C ASP A 64 6.91 43.40 -11.75
N ALA A 65 5.93 42.61 -11.31
CA ALA A 65 4.85 43.03 -10.43
C ALA A 65 5.25 43.05 -8.95
N GLU A 66 5.95 42.02 -8.46
CA GLU A 66 6.27 41.78 -7.05
C GLU A 66 7.75 42.04 -6.74
N GLN A 67 8.26 43.21 -7.16
CA GLN A 67 9.69 43.56 -7.08
C GLN A 67 10.24 43.52 -5.65
N MET A 68 9.45 43.99 -4.68
CA MET A 68 9.88 44.01 -3.27
C MET A 68 10.07 42.57 -2.75
N ILE A 69 9.18 41.65 -3.10
CA ILE A 69 9.32 40.24 -2.70
C ILE A 69 10.50 39.60 -3.44
N ALA A 70 10.61 39.79 -4.76
CA ALA A 70 11.72 39.26 -5.55
C ALA A 70 13.09 39.67 -4.99
N SER A 71 13.21 40.92 -4.50
CA SER A 71 14.45 41.42 -3.89
C SER A 71 14.86 40.67 -2.61
N GLN A 72 13.90 40.16 -1.83
CA GLN A 72 14.16 39.41 -0.59
C GLN A 72 14.81 38.05 -0.88
N PHE A 73 14.54 37.46 -2.04
CA PHE A 73 15.11 36.18 -2.46
C PHE A 73 16.50 36.32 -3.09
N GLY A 74 17.03 37.54 -3.25
CA GLY A 74 18.39 37.77 -3.74
C GLY A 74 18.66 37.22 -5.14
N LEU A 75 17.66 37.32 -6.03
CA LEU A 75 17.72 36.76 -7.38
C LEU A 75 18.89 37.34 -8.20
N ARG A 76 19.61 36.47 -8.89
CA ARG A 76 20.74 36.85 -9.78
C ARG A 76 20.38 36.81 -11.26
N ALA A 77 19.35 36.06 -11.63
CA ALA A 77 18.89 35.86 -13.00
C ALA A 77 17.38 35.54 -13.03
N ILE A 78 16.75 35.75 -14.20
CA ILE A 78 15.37 35.35 -14.47
C ILE A 78 15.36 34.49 -15.76
N PRO A 79 14.77 33.29 -15.77
CA PRO A 79 14.05 32.65 -14.67
C PRO A 79 14.99 32.08 -13.59
N THR A 80 14.50 32.03 -12.36
CA THR A 80 15.10 31.23 -11.28
C THR A 80 14.02 30.33 -10.70
N VAL A 81 14.38 29.12 -10.34
CA VAL A 81 13.50 28.16 -9.66
C VAL A 81 14.17 27.70 -8.38
N TYR A 82 13.44 27.77 -7.27
CA TYR A 82 13.87 27.21 -5.98
C TYR A 82 12.82 26.23 -5.46
N LEU A 83 13.30 25.08 -5.04
CA LEU A 83 12.51 24.06 -4.38
C LEU A 83 12.59 24.27 -2.86
N PHE A 84 11.44 24.41 -2.23
CA PHE A 84 11.29 24.57 -0.79
C PHE A 84 10.66 23.33 -0.18
N GLN A 85 11.24 22.85 0.92
CA GLN A 85 10.72 21.78 1.75
C GLN A 85 11.08 22.09 3.22
N ASN A 86 10.17 21.81 4.15
CA ASN A 86 10.35 22.09 5.58
C ASN A 86 10.67 23.58 5.85
N GLY A 87 10.06 24.50 5.11
CA GLY A 87 10.24 25.94 5.27
C GLY A 87 11.58 26.48 4.75
N GLN A 88 12.41 25.66 4.11
CA GLN A 88 13.76 26.02 3.67
C GLN A 88 13.98 25.71 2.19
N PRO A 89 14.82 26.49 1.47
CA PRO A 89 15.25 26.14 0.12
C PRO A 89 16.20 24.95 0.17
N VAL A 90 15.85 23.85 -0.50
CA VAL A 90 16.65 22.63 -0.53
C VAL A 90 17.52 22.51 -1.77
N ASP A 91 17.05 23.00 -2.92
CA ASP A 91 17.77 22.95 -4.20
C ASP A 91 17.11 23.92 -5.20
N GLY A 92 17.71 24.13 -6.37
CA GLY A 92 17.17 25.02 -7.40
C GLY A 92 18.08 25.21 -8.60
N PHE A 93 17.61 25.97 -9.59
CA PHE A 93 18.38 26.30 -10.78
C PHE A 93 18.09 27.71 -11.29
N GLN A 94 19.01 28.22 -12.11
CA GLN A 94 18.87 29.50 -12.80
C GLN A 94 18.90 29.26 -14.31
N GLY A 95 18.11 30.04 -15.06
CA GLY A 95 17.96 29.91 -16.50
C GLY A 95 17.03 28.76 -16.93
N PRO A 96 16.84 28.58 -18.25
CA PRO A 96 16.02 27.50 -18.77
C PRO A 96 16.70 26.14 -18.51
N GLN A 97 15.90 25.14 -18.17
CA GLN A 97 16.33 23.75 -18.01
C GLN A 97 15.42 22.82 -18.81
N PRO A 98 15.94 21.69 -19.31
CA PRO A 98 15.10 20.66 -19.93
C PRO A 98 14.23 19.98 -18.86
N GLU A 99 13.10 19.41 -19.29
CA GLU A 99 12.11 18.81 -18.39
C GLU A 99 12.70 17.72 -17.50
N GLU A 100 13.64 16.92 -18.02
CA GLU A 100 14.31 15.84 -17.30
C GLU A 100 15.07 16.34 -16.08
N VAL A 101 15.71 17.51 -16.17
CA VAL A 101 16.43 18.13 -15.05
C VAL A 101 15.45 18.61 -13.97
N ILE A 102 14.28 19.11 -14.38
CA ILE A 102 13.23 19.56 -13.45
C ILE A 102 12.62 18.36 -12.73
N ARG A 103 12.37 17.25 -13.45
CA ARG A 103 11.90 15.99 -12.83
C ARG A 103 12.90 15.45 -11.82
N ALA A 104 14.18 15.39 -12.19
CA ALA A 104 15.23 14.94 -11.28
C ALA A 104 15.38 15.83 -10.04
N LEU A 105 15.07 17.14 -10.14
CA LEU A 105 15.00 18.03 -8.98
C LEU A 105 13.82 17.67 -8.07
N LEU A 106 12.64 17.45 -8.65
CA LEU A 106 11.41 17.11 -7.92
C LEU A 106 11.51 15.74 -7.23
N GLU A 107 12.02 14.72 -7.92
CA GLU A 107 12.16 13.34 -7.40
C GLU A 107 12.98 13.25 -6.11
N LYS A 108 13.84 14.24 -5.80
CA LYS A 108 14.58 14.29 -4.53
C LYS A 108 13.70 14.54 -3.31
N VAL A 109 12.52 15.12 -3.48
CA VAL A 109 11.64 15.55 -2.39
C VAL A 109 10.22 15.06 -2.50
N LEU A 110 9.81 14.59 -3.69
CA LEU A 110 8.49 14.01 -3.87
C LEU A 110 8.42 12.66 -3.14
N PRO A 111 7.24 12.31 -2.58
CA PRO A 111 7.02 11.00 -2.01
C PRO A 111 7.30 9.92 -3.06
N SER A 112 7.99 8.85 -2.66
CA SER A 112 8.19 7.71 -3.55
C SER A 112 6.87 7.01 -3.87
N GLU A 113 6.84 6.20 -4.93
CA GLU A 113 5.59 5.55 -5.36
C GLU A 113 5.03 4.61 -4.29
N GLU A 114 5.89 3.92 -3.53
CA GLU A 114 5.50 3.12 -2.39
C GLU A 114 4.86 3.96 -1.26
N GLU A 115 5.36 5.17 -1.00
CA GLU A 115 4.77 6.08 -0.02
C GLU A 115 3.40 6.58 -0.47
N LEU A 116 3.24 6.91 -1.76
CA LEU A 116 1.95 7.33 -2.32
C LEU A 116 0.92 6.20 -2.21
N LYS A 117 1.29 4.96 -2.57
CA LYS A 117 0.42 3.79 -2.43
C LYS A 117 0.07 3.51 -0.97
N ALA A 118 1.03 3.62 -0.05
CA ALA A 118 0.79 3.46 1.38
C ALA A 118 -0.18 4.52 1.91
N ARG A 119 -0.02 5.79 1.52
CA ARG A 119 -0.96 6.88 1.89
C ARG A 119 -2.37 6.61 1.36
N GLN A 120 -2.49 6.24 0.09
CA GLN A 120 -3.79 5.89 -0.49
C GLN A 120 -4.44 4.68 0.23
N ALA A 121 -3.65 3.69 0.63
CA ALA A 121 -4.15 2.58 1.42
C ALA A 121 -4.63 3.00 2.81
N ILE A 122 -3.95 3.95 3.46
CA ILE A 122 -4.39 4.52 4.74
C ILE A 122 -5.76 5.19 4.59
N GLU A 123 -6.00 5.96 3.52
CA GLU A 123 -7.31 6.57 3.26
C GLU A 123 -8.41 5.51 3.13
N PHE A 124 -8.14 4.39 2.45
CA PHE A 124 -9.08 3.27 2.38
C PHE A 124 -9.30 2.60 3.74
N ILE A 125 -8.26 2.44 4.56
CA ILE A 125 -8.35 1.87 5.92
C ILE A 125 -9.20 2.77 6.82
N GLU A 126 -8.99 4.09 6.80
CA GLU A 126 -9.78 5.06 7.57
C GLU A 126 -11.25 5.06 7.14
N ALA A 127 -11.53 4.80 5.85
CA ALA A 127 -12.87 4.60 5.33
C ALA A 127 -13.47 3.21 5.64
N GLY A 128 -12.72 2.31 6.30
CA GLY A 128 -13.13 0.93 6.59
C GLY A 128 -13.04 -0.03 5.41
N ASN A 129 -12.52 0.42 4.26
CA ASN A 129 -12.39 -0.35 3.01
C ASN A 129 -11.05 -1.11 2.96
N HIS A 130 -10.82 -1.99 3.93
CA HIS A 130 -9.58 -2.78 4.03
C HIS A 130 -9.30 -3.63 2.78
N ALA A 131 -10.35 -4.07 2.06
CA ALA A 131 -10.22 -4.87 0.85
C ALA A 131 -9.53 -4.12 -0.30
N ASP A 132 -9.81 -2.82 -0.44
CA ASP A 132 -9.20 -1.95 -1.47
C ASP A 132 -7.80 -1.47 -1.06
N ALA A 133 -7.55 -1.35 0.25
CA ALA A 133 -6.22 -1.04 0.79
C ALA A 133 -5.20 -2.18 0.56
N LEU A 134 -5.64 -3.44 0.65
CA LEU A 134 -4.77 -4.60 0.59
C LEU A 134 -3.87 -4.67 -0.67
N PRO A 135 -4.38 -4.54 -1.92
CA PRO A 135 -3.52 -4.59 -3.11
C PRO A 135 -2.49 -3.46 -3.12
N LEU A 136 -2.87 -2.25 -2.72
CA LEU A 136 -1.97 -1.10 -2.65
C LEU A 136 -0.81 -1.33 -1.68
N LEU A 137 -1.11 -1.89 -0.49
CA LEU A 137 -0.09 -2.23 0.51
C LEU A 137 0.82 -3.35 0.05
N LYS A 138 0.29 -4.36 -0.65
CA LYS A 138 1.12 -5.44 -1.21
C LYS A 138 2.12 -4.89 -2.23
N GLU A 139 1.68 -4.01 -3.12
CA GLU A 139 2.57 -3.36 -4.10
C GLU A 139 3.60 -2.46 -3.40
N ALA A 140 3.16 -1.58 -2.50
CA ALA A 140 4.04 -0.69 -1.74
C ALA A 140 5.09 -1.45 -0.93
N TRP A 141 4.71 -2.57 -0.31
CA TRP A 141 5.61 -3.39 0.48
C TRP A 141 6.67 -4.08 -0.37
N GLN A 142 6.32 -4.53 -1.59
CA GLN A 142 7.30 -5.09 -2.52
C GLN A 142 8.27 -4.01 -3.06
N MET A 143 7.75 -2.84 -3.40
CA MET A 143 8.54 -1.73 -3.93
C MET A 143 9.52 -1.16 -2.91
N SER A 144 9.10 -1.06 -1.65
CA SER A 144 9.93 -0.60 -0.53
C SER A 144 10.98 -1.62 -0.07
N ASN A 145 11.17 -2.72 -0.80
CA ASN A 145 12.02 -3.85 -0.40
C ASN A 145 11.65 -4.37 1.00
N GLN A 146 10.35 -4.54 1.24
CA GLN A 146 9.75 -5.04 2.48
C GLN A 146 10.00 -4.15 3.70
N SER A 147 9.81 -2.83 3.55
CA SER A 147 9.90 -1.88 4.67
C SER A 147 9.00 -2.28 5.84
N SER A 148 9.53 -2.17 7.06
CA SER A 148 8.84 -2.52 8.31
C SER A 148 7.56 -1.70 8.52
N GLU A 149 7.58 -0.40 8.23
CA GLU A 149 6.40 0.46 8.42
C GLU A 149 5.21 0.01 7.56
N ILE A 150 5.47 -0.27 6.28
CA ILE A 150 4.46 -0.75 5.33
C ILE A 150 4.06 -2.19 5.68
N GLY A 151 5.01 -3.03 6.10
CA GLY A 151 4.75 -4.39 6.55
C GLY A 151 3.79 -4.47 7.73
N LEU A 152 3.95 -3.59 8.73
CA LEU A 152 3.03 -3.51 9.87
C LEU A 152 1.62 -3.10 9.44
N LEU A 153 1.50 -2.13 8.53
CA LEU A 153 0.21 -1.70 7.99
C LEU A 153 -0.47 -2.79 7.15
N LEU A 154 0.33 -3.52 6.36
CA LEU A 154 -0.13 -4.67 5.58
C LEU A 154 -0.65 -5.79 6.49
N ALA A 155 0.10 -6.15 7.54
CA ALA A 155 -0.29 -7.17 8.50
C ALA A 155 -1.59 -6.78 9.24
N GLU A 156 -1.71 -5.54 9.69
CA GLU A 156 -2.92 -5.02 10.31
C GLU A 156 -4.15 -5.12 9.38
N THR A 157 -3.97 -4.73 8.12
CA THR A 157 -5.03 -4.83 7.09
C THR A 157 -5.42 -6.29 6.84
N GLN A 158 -4.45 -7.21 6.81
CA GLN A 158 -4.70 -8.64 6.65
C GLN A 158 -5.46 -9.22 7.85
N ILE A 159 -5.13 -8.82 9.08
CA ILE A 159 -5.87 -9.22 10.29
C ILE A 159 -7.33 -8.75 10.21
N ALA A 160 -7.57 -7.49 9.82
CA ALA A 160 -8.92 -6.93 9.65
C ALA A 160 -9.75 -7.69 8.59
N LEU A 161 -9.09 -8.31 7.61
CA LEU A 161 -9.70 -9.15 6.58
C LEU A 161 -9.80 -10.64 6.96
N ASN A 162 -9.56 -11.00 8.22
CA ASN A 162 -9.51 -12.38 8.71
C ASN A 162 -8.47 -13.26 7.98
N ARG A 163 -7.35 -12.65 7.56
CA ARG A 163 -6.22 -13.33 6.92
C ARG A 163 -5.03 -13.38 7.88
N SER A 164 -5.23 -14.00 9.04
CA SER A 164 -4.23 -14.08 10.10
C SER A 164 -2.94 -14.78 9.67
N ASP A 165 -3.03 -15.79 8.80
CA ASP A 165 -1.85 -16.54 8.33
C ASP A 165 -0.98 -15.68 7.40
N ASP A 166 -1.62 -14.94 6.49
CA ASP A 166 -0.96 -13.95 5.64
C ASP A 166 -0.29 -12.85 6.50
N ALA A 167 -0.99 -12.35 7.52
CA ALA A 167 -0.46 -11.34 8.43
C ALA A 167 0.74 -11.85 9.23
N GLU A 168 0.68 -13.06 9.74
CA GLU A 168 1.79 -13.68 10.46
C GLU A 168 3.02 -13.86 9.56
N ALA A 169 2.81 -14.26 8.30
CA ALA A 169 3.88 -14.39 7.31
C ALA A 169 4.58 -13.04 7.07
N VAL A 170 3.83 -11.93 7.01
CA VAL A 170 4.39 -10.58 6.89
C VAL A 170 5.15 -10.21 8.17
N LEU A 171 4.57 -10.39 9.36
CA LEU A 171 5.22 -10.06 10.63
C LEU A 171 6.55 -10.80 10.82
N LYS A 172 6.65 -12.06 10.37
CA LYS A 172 7.92 -12.83 10.41
C LYS A 172 9.07 -12.21 9.62
N THR A 173 8.79 -11.30 8.69
CA THR A 173 9.82 -10.59 7.92
C THR A 173 10.37 -9.35 8.64
N ILE A 174 9.69 -8.87 9.69
CA ILE A 174 10.05 -7.64 10.38
C ILE A 174 11.34 -7.83 11.20
N PRO A 175 12.39 -7.04 10.94
CA PRO A 175 13.65 -7.10 11.69
C PRO A 175 13.44 -6.87 13.19
N LEU A 176 14.25 -7.55 14.02
CA LEU A 176 14.13 -7.47 15.49
C LEU A 176 14.18 -6.04 16.04
N GLN A 177 14.94 -5.15 15.40
CA GLN A 177 15.06 -3.75 15.80
C GLN A 177 13.77 -2.94 15.62
N ASP A 178 12.85 -3.39 14.77
CA ASP A 178 11.58 -2.72 14.47
C ASP A 178 10.38 -3.42 15.15
N GLN A 179 10.64 -4.40 16.02
CA GLN A 179 9.61 -5.17 16.76
C GLN A 179 9.11 -4.44 18.01
N ASP A 180 8.67 -3.20 17.81
CA ASP A 180 8.18 -2.30 18.84
C ASP A 180 6.76 -2.65 19.31
N THR A 181 6.17 -1.79 20.14
CA THR A 181 4.82 -1.95 20.70
C THR A 181 3.75 -2.26 19.63
N ARG A 182 3.82 -1.63 18.45
CA ARG A 182 2.86 -1.88 17.35
C ARG A 182 2.96 -3.32 16.86
N TYR A 183 4.18 -3.79 16.60
CA TYR A 183 4.43 -5.17 16.20
C TYR A 183 3.91 -6.17 17.24
N GLN A 184 4.24 -5.95 18.52
CA GLN A 184 3.83 -6.82 19.62
C GLN A 184 2.30 -6.89 19.76
N GLY A 185 1.61 -5.76 19.55
CA GLY A 185 0.15 -5.72 19.53
C GLY A 185 -0.45 -6.60 18.43
N LEU A 186 0.08 -6.52 17.21
CA LEU A 186 -0.39 -7.34 16.08
C LEU A 186 -0.12 -8.83 16.31
N VAL A 187 1.05 -9.18 16.85
CA VAL A 187 1.37 -10.58 17.21
C VAL A 187 0.39 -11.11 18.25
N ALA A 188 0.14 -10.34 19.32
CA ALA A 188 -0.82 -10.74 20.36
C ALA A 188 -2.25 -10.88 19.82
N GLN A 189 -2.64 -10.02 18.88
CA GLN A 189 -3.94 -10.11 18.21
C GLN A 189 -4.06 -11.38 17.37
N ILE A 190 -3.04 -11.74 16.59
CA ILE A 190 -3.01 -13.00 15.83
C ILE A 190 -3.07 -14.19 16.78
N GLU A 191 -2.31 -14.18 17.86
CA GLU A 191 -2.29 -15.27 18.83
C GLU A 191 -3.68 -15.47 19.47
N LEU A 192 -4.36 -14.39 19.85
CA LEU A 192 -5.72 -14.46 20.38
C LEU A 192 -6.72 -14.99 19.34
N LEU A 193 -6.58 -14.59 18.07
CA LEU A 193 -7.42 -15.11 16.97
C LEU A 193 -7.19 -16.61 16.76
N LYS A 194 -5.94 -17.07 16.82
CA LYS A 194 -5.60 -18.49 16.72
C LYS A 194 -6.18 -19.29 17.88
N GLN A 195 -6.03 -18.81 19.10
CA GLN A 195 -6.60 -19.44 20.28
C GLN A 195 -8.14 -19.52 20.20
N ALA A 196 -8.79 -18.47 19.72
CA ALA A 196 -10.24 -18.48 19.51
C ALA A 196 -10.68 -19.49 18.43
N ALA A 197 -9.84 -19.73 17.42
CA ALA A 197 -10.08 -20.71 16.36
C ALA A 197 -9.60 -22.13 16.71
N ASP A 198 -9.02 -22.35 17.89
CA ASP A 198 -8.50 -23.66 18.32
C ASP A 198 -9.42 -24.29 19.39
N THR A 199 -10.61 -24.69 18.95
CA THR A 199 -11.64 -25.23 19.85
C THR A 199 -11.25 -26.61 20.39
N PRO A 200 -11.76 -27.02 21.58
CA PRO A 200 -11.51 -28.36 22.12
C PRO A 200 -11.89 -29.49 21.16
N GLU A 201 -12.96 -29.30 20.36
CA GLU A 201 -13.38 -30.27 19.34
C GLU A 201 -12.36 -30.40 18.21
N ILE A 202 -11.79 -29.28 17.75
CA ILE A 202 -10.73 -29.26 16.73
C ILE A 202 -9.48 -29.97 17.27
N GLN A 203 -9.05 -29.67 18.50
CA GLN A 203 -7.89 -30.30 19.13
C GLN A 203 -8.05 -31.82 19.24
N LEU A 204 -9.24 -32.29 19.65
CA LEU A 204 -9.53 -33.72 19.72
C LEU A 204 -9.46 -34.40 18.34
N LEU A 205 -10.07 -33.80 17.32
CA LEU A 205 -10.06 -34.34 15.96
C LEU A 205 -8.66 -34.30 15.33
N GLN A 206 -7.87 -33.27 15.61
CA GLN A 206 -6.46 -33.20 15.20
C GLN A 206 -5.66 -34.36 15.79
N GLN A 207 -5.83 -34.65 17.08
CA GLN A 207 -5.17 -35.80 17.72
C GLN A 207 -5.59 -37.13 17.06
N GLN A 208 -6.89 -37.32 16.81
CA GLN A 208 -7.39 -38.54 16.18
C GLN A 208 -6.89 -38.73 14.74
N VAL A 209 -6.78 -37.64 13.97
CA VAL A 209 -6.22 -37.65 12.61
C VAL A 209 -4.71 -37.89 12.66
N ALA A 210 -3.99 -37.33 13.64
CA ALA A 210 -2.56 -37.60 13.83
C ALA A 210 -2.30 -39.08 14.15
N ASP A 211 -3.16 -39.69 14.96
CA ASP A 211 -3.10 -41.13 15.29
C ASP A 211 -3.53 -42.02 14.11
N ASN A 212 -4.43 -41.52 13.24
CA ASN A 212 -4.97 -42.24 12.08
C ASN A 212 -4.89 -41.42 10.77
N PRO A 213 -3.67 -41.16 10.24
CA PRO A 213 -3.47 -40.19 9.14
C PRO A 213 -4.01 -40.65 7.77
N GLN A 214 -4.49 -41.88 7.66
CA GLN A 214 -5.11 -42.40 6.43
C GLN A 214 -6.64 -42.37 6.49
N ASP A 215 -7.25 -42.08 7.64
CA ASP A 215 -8.70 -42.04 7.79
C ASP A 215 -9.26 -40.76 7.16
N ALA A 216 -9.76 -40.89 5.94
CA ALA A 216 -10.35 -39.78 5.21
C ALA A 216 -11.66 -39.26 5.84
N ALA A 217 -12.39 -40.10 6.59
CA ALA A 217 -13.63 -39.68 7.24
C ALA A 217 -13.33 -38.76 8.43
N LEU A 218 -12.35 -39.11 9.26
CA LEU A 218 -11.85 -38.26 10.34
C LEU A 218 -11.27 -36.95 9.79
N ALA A 219 -10.45 -37.03 8.73
CA ALA A 219 -9.89 -35.84 8.09
C ALA A 219 -11.00 -34.90 7.55
N THR A 220 -12.08 -35.47 7.00
CA THR A 220 -13.22 -34.68 6.52
C THR A 220 -13.99 -34.02 7.66
N GLN A 221 -14.19 -34.70 8.79
CA GLN A 221 -14.81 -34.12 9.99
C GLN A 221 -13.98 -32.96 10.55
N LEU A 222 -12.66 -33.15 10.65
CA LEU A 222 -11.74 -32.10 11.06
C LEU A 222 -11.80 -30.89 10.11
N ALA A 223 -11.78 -31.12 8.80
CA ALA A 223 -11.88 -30.03 7.82
C ALA A 223 -13.18 -29.21 7.95
N ILE A 224 -14.30 -29.85 8.29
CA ILE A 224 -15.56 -29.15 8.56
C ILE A 224 -15.41 -28.25 9.79
N GLN A 225 -14.83 -28.76 10.88
CA GLN A 225 -14.62 -27.96 12.09
C GLN A 225 -13.64 -26.80 11.84
N LEU A 226 -12.55 -27.04 11.11
CA LEU A 226 -11.61 -26.00 10.69
C LEU A 226 -12.29 -24.91 9.85
N HIS A 227 -13.17 -25.30 8.91
CA HIS A 227 -13.95 -24.35 8.12
C HIS A 227 -14.87 -23.48 8.99
N GLN A 228 -15.52 -24.05 10.01
CA GLN A 228 -16.45 -23.33 10.90
C GLN A 228 -15.78 -22.17 11.65
N VAL A 229 -14.48 -22.30 11.95
CA VAL A 229 -13.69 -21.26 12.62
C VAL A 229 -12.85 -20.42 11.65
N GLY A 230 -13.06 -20.58 10.33
CA GLY A 230 -12.36 -19.80 9.30
C GLY A 230 -10.96 -20.29 8.94
N ARG A 231 -10.49 -21.42 9.49
CA ARG A 231 -9.19 -22.08 9.18
C ARG A 231 -9.27 -22.83 7.85
N ASN A 232 -9.64 -22.10 6.79
CA ASN A 232 -9.98 -22.63 5.48
C ASN A 232 -8.78 -23.21 4.72
N GLU A 233 -7.59 -22.63 4.87
CA GLU A 233 -6.39 -23.13 4.20
C GLU A 233 -6.02 -24.52 4.73
N GLU A 234 -6.02 -24.72 6.03
CA GLU A 234 -5.80 -26.02 6.66
C GLU A 234 -6.87 -27.04 6.28
N ALA A 235 -8.15 -26.63 6.27
CA ALA A 235 -9.24 -27.50 5.86
C ALA A 235 -9.10 -27.98 4.41
N LEU A 236 -8.80 -27.06 3.49
CA LEU A 236 -8.65 -27.36 2.06
C LEU A 236 -7.39 -28.20 1.81
N GLU A 237 -6.25 -27.88 2.41
CA GLU A 237 -5.02 -28.65 2.26
C GLU A 237 -5.21 -30.09 2.78
N LEU A 238 -5.84 -30.25 3.96
CA LEU A 238 -6.13 -31.56 4.54
C LEU A 238 -6.98 -32.41 3.58
N LEU A 239 -8.12 -31.89 3.14
CA LEU A 239 -8.99 -32.59 2.19
C LEU A 239 -8.28 -32.89 0.86
N PHE A 240 -7.54 -31.91 0.32
CA PHE A 240 -6.82 -32.07 -0.93
C PHE A 240 -5.75 -33.17 -0.85
N SER A 241 -5.06 -33.29 0.30
CA SER A 241 -4.07 -34.34 0.53
C SER A 241 -4.64 -35.76 0.44
N HIS A 242 -5.89 -35.96 0.86
CA HIS A 242 -6.61 -37.23 0.72
C HIS A 242 -7.13 -37.42 -0.71
N LEU A 243 -7.68 -36.38 -1.34
CA LEU A 243 -8.18 -36.44 -2.72
C LEU A 243 -7.08 -36.77 -3.74
N ARG A 244 -5.84 -36.34 -3.49
CA ARG A 244 -4.68 -36.72 -4.31
C ARG A 244 -4.38 -38.22 -4.28
N LYS A 245 -4.77 -38.93 -3.23
CA LYS A 245 -4.57 -40.37 -3.07
C LYS A 245 -5.77 -41.16 -3.58
N ASP A 246 -6.98 -40.69 -3.25
CA ASP A 246 -8.23 -41.32 -3.64
C ASP A 246 -9.33 -40.26 -3.87
N LEU A 247 -9.83 -40.17 -5.11
CA LEU A 247 -10.92 -39.25 -5.46
C LEU A 247 -12.27 -39.66 -4.86
N ALA A 248 -12.41 -40.92 -4.43
CA ALA A 248 -13.58 -41.47 -3.74
C ALA A 248 -13.40 -41.50 -2.22
N ALA A 249 -12.36 -40.84 -1.68
CA ALA A 249 -12.07 -40.80 -0.25
C ALA A 249 -13.31 -40.46 0.61
N ALA A 250 -13.49 -41.24 1.68
CA ALA A 250 -14.66 -41.19 2.57
C ALA A 250 -16.00 -41.33 1.80
N ASP A 251 -16.09 -42.32 0.91
CA ASP A 251 -17.26 -42.56 0.05
C ASP A 251 -17.68 -41.33 -0.78
N GLY A 252 -16.70 -40.52 -1.20
CA GLY A 252 -16.88 -39.28 -1.95
C GLY A 252 -17.22 -38.06 -1.09
N GLN A 253 -17.39 -38.22 0.23
CA GLN A 253 -17.71 -37.13 1.14
C GLN A 253 -16.59 -36.08 1.20
N ALA A 254 -15.32 -36.50 1.15
CA ALA A 254 -14.18 -35.57 1.16
C ALA A 254 -14.23 -34.60 -0.03
N ARG A 255 -14.54 -35.12 -1.23
CA ARG A 255 -14.67 -34.29 -2.45
C ARG A 255 -15.85 -33.34 -2.36
N LYS A 256 -16.99 -33.83 -1.87
CA LYS A 256 -18.20 -33.03 -1.68
C LYS A 256 -17.93 -31.86 -0.73
N THR A 257 -17.39 -32.14 0.46
CA THR A 257 -17.05 -31.11 1.45
C THR A 257 -16.02 -30.13 0.91
N PHE A 258 -14.99 -30.58 0.18
CA PHE A 258 -14.02 -29.69 -0.44
C PHE A 258 -14.68 -28.71 -1.43
N GLN A 259 -15.59 -29.18 -2.28
CA GLN A 259 -16.32 -28.33 -3.21
C GLN A 259 -17.30 -27.38 -2.50
N GLU A 260 -17.94 -27.81 -1.42
CA GLU A 260 -18.82 -26.98 -0.59
C GLU A 260 -18.06 -25.83 0.08
N ILE A 261 -16.86 -26.09 0.65
CA ILE A 261 -15.99 -25.06 1.21
C ILE A 261 -15.58 -24.06 0.12
N LEU A 262 -15.16 -24.54 -1.05
CA LEU A 262 -14.83 -23.66 -2.18
C LEU A 262 -16.04 -22.83 -2.63
N ALA A 263 -17.24 -23.39 -2.63
CA ALA A 263 -18.45 -22.65 -2.96
C ALA A 263 -18.75 -21.57 -1.92
N ALA A 264 -18.60 -21.89 -0.62
CA ALA A 264 -18.82 -20.96 0.48
C ALA A 264 -17.85 -19.77 0.45
N LEU A 265 -16.59 -19.98 0.07
CA LEU A 265 -15.60 -18.91 -0.08
C LEU A 265 -15.89 -17.98 -1.28
N GLY A 266 -16.71 -18.41 -2.24
CA GLY A 266 -17.08 -17.59 -3.39
C GLY A 266 -15.98 -17.43 -4.45
N THR A 267 -16.31 -16.74 -5.56
CA THR A 267 -15.44 -16.63 -6.74
C THR A 267 -14.32 -15.59 -6.61
N GLY A 268 -14.50 -14.59 -5.74
CA GLY A 268 -13.52 -13.53 -5.50
C GLY A 268 -12.40 -13.90 -4.53
N ASP A 269 -12.48 -15.07 -3.88
CA ASP A 269 -11.48 -15.50 -2.92
C ASP A 269 -10.24 -16.14 -3.60
N ALA A 270 -9.06 -15.64 -3.24
CA ALA A 270 -7.80 -16.06 -3.85
C ALA A 270 -7.42 -17.51 -3.49
N LEU A 271 -7.70 -17.93 -2.26
CA LEU A 271 -7.45 -19.29 -1.77
C LEU A 271 -8.35 -20.28 -2.51
N ALA A 272 -9.64 -19.95 -2.63
CA ALA A 272 -10.59 -20.76 -3.39
C ALA A 272 -10.20 -20.84 -4.87
N SER A 273 -9.74 -19.74 -5.47
CA SER A 273 -9.25 -19.73 -6.86
C SER A 273 -8.02 -20.62 -7.08
N LYS A 274 -7.07 -20.64 -6.14
CA LYS A 274 -5.91 -21.56 -6.14
C LYS A 274 -6.38 -23.02 -6.13
N TYR A 275 -7.22 -23.40 -5.18
CA TYR A 275 -7.65 -24.78 -5.01
C TYR A 275 -8.64 -25.27 -6.09
N ARG A 276 -9.46 -24.40 -6.67
CA ARG A 276 -10.29 -24.74 -7.85
C ARG A 276 -9.44 -25.16 -9.04
N ARG A 277 -8.36 -24.43 -9.33
CA ARG A 277 -7.42 -24.76 -10.41
C ARG A 277 -6.72 -26.10 -10.14
N GLN A 278 -6.29 -26.32 -8.90
CA GLN A 278 -5.65 -27.58 -8.49
C GLN A 278 -6.60 -28.78 -8.58
N LEU A 279 -7.85 -28.63 -8.14
CA LEU A 279 -8.86 -29.68 -8.24
C LEU A 279 -9.19 -30.01 -9.70
N TYR A 280 -9.31 -29.00 -10.56
CA TYR A 280 -9.55 -29.22 -11.99
C TYR A 280 -8.44 -30.05 -12.62
N ALA A 281 -7.17 -29.71 -12.34
CA ALA A 281 -5.99 -30.45 -12.83
C ALA A 281 -5.84 -31.86 -12.23
N LEU A 282 -6.51 -32.15 -11.11
CA LEU A 282 -6.53 -33.49 -10.51
C LEU A 282 -7.62 -34.39 -11.13
N LEU A 283 -8.69 -33.79 -11.66
CA LEU A 283 -9.86 -34.50 -12.19
C LEU A 283 -9.77 -34.82 -13.69
N TYR A 284 -8.97 -34.05 -14.43
CA TYR A 284 -8.84 -34.09 -15.89
C TYR A 284 -7.38 -34.10 -16.30
#